data_AF-M6R998-F1
#
_entry.id   AF-M6R998-F1
#
_cell.length_a   1.000
_cell.length_b   1.000
_cell.length_c   1.000
_cell.angle_alpha   90.00
_cell.angle_beta   90.00
_cell.angle_gamma   90.00
#
_symmetry.space_group_name_H-M   'P 1'
#
loop_
_entity.id
_entity.type
_entity.pdbx_description
1 polymer ?
#
loop_
_entity_poly.entity_id
_entity_poly.type
_entity_poly.pdbx_seq_one_letter_code
_entity_poly.pdbx_strand_id
1 'polypeptide(L)'
;MKIFQILFIFFASLILFHCATSSAGMATSNIPIADRKYKVISPVEGHKTWNTFDIAIVGLPLSEPPIDKLVTSMLTEKEADALINIRYWTDKYILLFITINRLHINAEAIKFEDQPNDQSGKKRK
;
A
#
# COMPACT_ATOMS: atom_id res chain seq x y z
N MET A 1 -31.14 -26.76 25.85
CA MET A 1 -30.98 -26.54 24.39
C MET A 1 -31.12 -25.08 23.98
N LYS A 2 -32.13 -24.33 24.45
CA LYS A 2 -32.32 -22.90 24.12
C LYS A 2 -31.13 -22.00 24.50
N ILE A 3 -30.54 -22.17 25.68
CA ILE A 3 -29.32 -21.42 26.09
C ILE A 3 -28.14 -21.67 25.15
N PHE A 4 -27.93 -22.91 24.72
CA PHE A 4 -26.80 -23.25 23.84
C PHE A 4 -26.99 -22.63 22.44
N GLN A 5 -28.22 -22.60 21.92
CA GLN A 5 -28.56 -21.92 20.67
C GLN A 5 -28.40 -20.40 20.79
N ILE A 6 -28.82 -19.79 21.91
CA ILE A 6 -28.66 -18.34 22.14
C ILE A 6 -27.17 -17.99 22.22
N LEU A 7 -26.36 -18.80 22.90
CA LEU A 7 -24.92 -18.59 23.03
C LEU A 7 -24.20 -18.76 21.69
N PHE A 8 -24.64 -19.71 20.87
CA PHE A 8 -24.14 -19.90 19.50
C PHE A 8 -24.51 -18.74 18.58
N ILE A 9 -25.74 -18.23 18.65
CA ILE A 9 -26.19 -17.06 17.87
C ILE A 9 -25.44 -15.80 18.31
N PHE A 10 -25.21 -15.62 19.62
CA PHE A 10 -24.43 -14.50 20.14
C PHE A 10 -22.97 -14.56 19.64
N PHE A 11 -22.33 -15.73 19.70
CA PHE A 11 -20.97 -15.91 19.20
C PHE A 11 -20.88 -15.73 17.68
N ALA A 12 -21.86 -16.24 16.92
CA ALA A 12 -21.96 -16.02 15.48
C ALA A 12 -22.14 -14.52 15.14
N SER A 13 -22.91 -13.78 15.94
CA SER A 13 -23.10 -12.34 15.73
C SER A 13 -21.80 -11.54 15.96
N LEU A 14 -20.99 -11.89 16.96
CA LEU A 14 -19.68 -11.27 17.23
C LEU A 14 -18.69 -11.45 16.07
N ILE A 15 -18.77 -12.57 15.36
CA ILE A 15 -17.94 -12.82 14.16
C ILE A 15 -18.39 -11.92 13.00
N LEU A 16 -19.70 -11.65 12.86
CA LEU A 16 -20.24 -10.79 11.81
C LEU A 16 -19.99 -9.28 12.05
N PHE A 17 -19.68 -8.87 13.28
CA PHE A 17 -19.33 -7.48 13.65
C PHE A 17 -17.83 -7.16 13.52
N HIS A 18 -17.03 -8.00 12.85
CA HIS A 18 -15.65 -7.65 12.55
C HIS A 18 -15.64 -6.44 11.59
N CYS A 19 -15.43 -5.26 12.15
CA CYS A 19 -15.21 -4.02 11.41
C CYS A 19 -14.01 -4.20 10.47
N ALA A 20 -14.28 -4.39 9.18
CA ALA A 20 -13.32 -4.14 8.13
C ALA A 20 -13.04 -2.63 8.12
N THR A 21 -12.01 -2.20 8.84
CA THR A 21 -11.51 -0.83 8.72
C THR A 21 -10.66 -0.78 7.45
N SER A 22 -11.02 0.13 6.54
CA SER A 22 -10.22 0.43 5.36
C SER A 22 -9.59 1.80 5.53
N SER A 23 -8.27 1.87 5.38
CA SER A 23 -7.53 3.14 5.42
C SER A 23 -7.07 3.46 4.00
N ALA A 24 -7.49 4.60 3.47
CA ALA A 24 -7.09 5.07 2.14
C ALA A 24 -6.22 6.33 2.26
N GLY A 25 -5.25 6.45 1.35
CA GLY A 25 -4.37 7.61 1.25
C GLY A 25 -3.93 7.86 -0.18
N MET A 26 -3.39 9.06 -0.41
CA MET A 26 -2.84 9.46 -1.70
C MET A 26 -1.47 10.11 -1.50
N ALA A 27 -0.53 9.79 -2.38
CA ALA A 27 0.78 10.41 -2.46
C ALA A 27 1.04 10.90 -3.88
N THR A 28 1.65 12.07 -4.01
CA THR A 28 1.87 12.72 -5.31
C THR A 28 2.91 11.98 -6.15
N SER A 29 4.00 11.53 -5.54
CA SER A 29 5.01 10.68 -6.17
C SER A 29 5.87 9.96 -5.13
N ASN A 30 6.54 8.89 -5.55
CA ASN A 30 7.58 8.22 -4.76
C ASN A 30 8.92 8.96 -4.75
N ILE A 31 9.19 9.84 -5.73
CA ILE A 31 10.44 10.61 -5.84
C ILE A 31 10.14 12.08 -6.23
N PRO A 32 11.05 13.03 -5.94
CA PRO A 32 10.84 14.43 -6.33
C PRO A 32 10.89 14.61 -7.86
N ILE A 33 9.84 15.20 -8.44
CA ILE A 33 9.66 15.38 -9.90
C ILE A 33 9.78 16.85 -10.35
N ALA A 34 9.92 17.79 -9.42
CA ALA A 34 9.69 19.24 -9.61
C ALA A 34 10.28 19.88 -10.89
N ASP A 35 11.39 19.37 -11.44
CA ASP A 35 12.09 19.96 -12.59
C ASP A 35 12.33 19.00 -13.77
N ARG A 36 11.77 17.78 -13.74
CA ARG A 36 12.02 16.77 -14.79
C ARG A 36 10.83 16.61 -15.72
N LYS A 37 11.09 16.64 -17.03
CA LYS A 37 10.11 16.20 -18.03
C LYS A 37 9.97 14.69 -17.95
N TYR A 38 8.74 14.21 -18.03
CA TYR A 38 8.45 12.79 -17.96
C TYR A 38 7.34 12.41 -18.93
N LYS A 39 7.36 11.15 -19.33
CA LYS A 39 6.32 10.52 -20.14
C LYS A 39 5.61 9.46 -19.30
N VAL A 40 4.29 9.51 -19.30
CA VAL A 40 3.47 8.45 -18.68
C VAL A 40 3.52 7.22 -19.57
N ILE A 41 3.94 6.08 -19.00
CA ILE A 41 4.05 4.80 -19.71
C ILE A 41 2.70 4.09 -19.66
N SER A 42 2.22 3.80 -18.45
CA SER A 42 1.00 3.03 -18.22
C SER A 42 0.55 3.11 -16.75
N PRO A 43 -0.74 2.95 -16.46
CA PRO A 43 -1.21 2.72 -15.11
C PRO A 43 -0.69 1.37 -14.58
N VAL A 44 -0.33 1.33 -13.30
CA VAL A 44 0.12 0.13 -12.57
C VAL A 44 -0.74 -0.09 -11.35
N GLU A 45 -1.06 -1.35 -11.10
CA GLU A 45 -1.79 -1.76 -9.91
C GLU A 45 -1.10 -2.98 -9.30
N GLY A 46 -0.98 -2.98 -7.99
CA GLY A 46 -0.42 -4.11 -7.26
C GLY A 46 -1.00 -4.21 -5.87
N HIS A 47 -0.98 -5.42 -5.33
CA HIS A 47 -1.46 -5.69 -3.99
C HIS A 47 -0.55 -6.68 -3.28
N LYS A 48 -0.48 -6.56 -1.95
CA LYS A 48 0.28 -7.49 -1.12
C LYS A 48 -0.32 -7.60 0.27
N THR A 49 -0.19 -8.78 0.86
CA THR A 49 -0.74 -9.09 2.17
C THR A 49 0.35 -9.27 3.21
N TRP A 50 0.05 -8.92 4.45
CA TRP A 50 0.87 -9.25 5.61
C TRP A 50 -0.02 -9.51 6.83
N ASN A 51 0.49 -10.33 7.74
CA ASN A 51 -0.25 -10.73 8.93
C ASN A 51 0.26 -9.96 10.15
N THR A 52 -0.66 -9.60 11.03
CA THR A 52 -0.40 -8.97 12.33
C THR A 52 -1.11 -9.80 13.38
N PHE A 53 -0.51 -9.94 14.56
CA PHE A 53 -1.15 -10.57 15.70
C PHE A 53 -1.69 -9.48 16.62
N ASP A 54 -3.01 -9.36 16.69
CA ASP A 54 -3.69 -8.30 17.43
C ASP A 54 -4.45 -8.90 18.62
N ILE A 55 -4.04 -8.55 19.84
CA ILE A 55 -4.80 -8.82 21.06
C ILE A 55 -5.40 -7.51 21.54
N ALA A 56 -6.62 -7.20 21.08
CA ALA A 56 -7.50 -6.08 21.48
C ALA A 56 -6.86 -4.67 21.50
N ILE A 57 -5.85 -4.44 22.33
CA ILE A 57 -5.13 -3.20 22.56
C ILE A 57 -3.71 -3.26 21.98
N VAL A 58 -3.09 -4.44 21.89
CA VAL A 58 -1.70 -4.60 21.46
C VAL A 58 -1.63 -5.36 20.14
N GLY A 59 -1.09 -4.70 19.12
CA GLY A 59 -0.79 -5.31 17.82
C GLY A 59 0.70 -5.56 17.64
N LEU A 60 1.07 -6.80 17.38
CA LEU A 60 2.42 -7.23 17.05
C LEU A 60 2.49 -7.55 15.55
N PRO A 61 3.21 -6.77 14.73
CA PRO A 61 3.39 -7.10 13.32
C PRO A 61 4.23 -8.38 13.22
N LEU A 62 3.63 -9.46 12.72
CA LEU A 62 4.35 -10.71 12.44
C LEU A 62 5.21 -10.59 11.19
N SER A 63 4.96 -9.56 10.38
CA SER A 63 5.67 -9.29 9.14
C SER A 63 5.66 -7.78 8.86
N GLU A 64 6.73 -7.30 8.26
CA GLU A 64 6.86 -5.90 7.85
C GLU A 64 5.86 -5.57 6.73
N PRO A 65 5.24 -4.37 6.74
CA PRO A 65 4.36 -3.92 5.67
C PRO A 65 5.14 -3.89 4.33
N PRO A 66 4.71 -4.65 3.32
CA PRO A 66 5.51 -4.91 2.11
C PRO A 66 5.40 -3.78 1.06
N ILE A 67 5.40 -2.52 1.49
CA ILE A 67 5.23 -1.33 0.64
C ILE A 67 6.41 -1.21 -0.34
N ASP A 68 7.64 -1.21 0.18
CA ASP A 68 8.85 -1.00 -0.63
C ASP A 68 9.02 -2.09 -1.68
N LYS A 69 8.76 -3.34 -1.30
CA LYS A 69 8.79 -4.49 -2.21
C LYS A 69 7.75 -4.35 -3.31
N LEU A 70 6.56 -3.85 -2.97
CA LEU A 70 5.46 -3.66 -3.91
C LEU A 70 5.77 -2.53 -4.89
N VAL A 71 6.22 -1.37 -4.40
CA VAL A 71 6.64 -0.22 -5.23
C VAL A 71 7.78 -0.63 -6.17
N THR A 72 8.82 -1.30 -5.64
CA THR A 72 9.94 -1.79 -6.45
C THR A 72 9.46 -2.74 -7.54
N SER A 73 8.56 -3.68 -7.22
CA SER A 73 8.03 -4.61 -8.22
C SER A 73 7.27 -3.90 -9.34
N MET A 74 6.49 -2.86 -9.03
CA MET A 74 5.76 -2.08 -10.05
C MET A 74 6.69 -1.29 -10.97
N LEU A 75 7.75 -0.71 -10.42
CA LEU A 75 8.77 0.01 -11.19
C LEU A 75 9.49 -0.94 -12.16
N THR A 76 9.92 -2.11 -11.65
CA THR A 76 10.64 -3.11 -12.44
C THR A 76 9.77 -3.73 -13.53
N GLU A 77 8.49 -4.00 -13.25
CA GLU A 77 7.58 -4.62 -14.23
C GLU A 77 7.37 -3.74 -15.47
N LYS A 78 7.35 -2.42 -15.30
CA LYS A 78 7.12 -1.45 -16.39
C LYS A 78 8.38 -0.72 -16.84
N GLU A 79 9.55 -1.11 -16.35
CA GLU A 79 10.83 -0.42 -16.60
C GLU A 79 10.72 1.11 -16.44
N ALA A 80 9.99 1.51 -15.39
CA ALA A 80 9.66 2.89 -15.08
C ALA A 80 10.63 3.46 -14.05
N ASP A 81 10.89 4.76 -14.14
CA ASP A 81 11.80 5.45 -13.23
C ASP A 81 11.08 5.95 -11.98
N ALA A 82 9.77 6.22 -12.08
CA ALA A 82 8.97 6.72 -10.98
C ALA A 82 7.50 6.29 -11.04
N LEU A 83 6.84 6.40 -9.89
CA LEU A 83 5.39 6.31 -9.76
C LEU A 83 4.82 7.68 -9.37
N ILE A 84 3.75 8.10 -10.03
CA ILE A 84 3.00 9.33 -9.69
C ILE A 84 1.55 9.00 -9.41
N ASN A 85 0.84 9.95 -8.78
CA ASN A 85 -0.60 9.82 -8.48
C ASN A 85 -0.89 8.50 -7.73
N ILE A 86 -0.06 8.21 -6.73
CA ILE A 86 -0.10 6.95 -5.99
C ILE A 86 -1.33 6.99 -5.06
N ARG A 87 -2.28 6.11 -5.30
CA ARG A 87 -3.46 5.87 -4.46
C ARG A 87 -3.26 4.54 -3.78
N TYR A 88 -3.36 4.51 -2.45
CA TYR A 88 -3.25 3.27 -1.71
C TYR A 88 -4.42 3.10 -0.77
N TRP A 89 -4.87 1.87 -0.60
CA TRP A 89 -5.84 1.51 0.43
C TRP A 89 -5.42 0.22 1.11
N THR A 90 -5.70 0.12 2.40
CA THR A 90 -5.43 -1.08 3.19
C THR A 90 -6.73 -1.63 3.72
N ASP A 91 -7.03 -2.87 3.37
CA ASP A 91 -8.14 -3.62 3.92
C ASP A 91 -7.65 -4.53 5.03
N LYS A 92 -8.40 -4.60 6.13
CA LYS A 92 -8.08 -5.45 7.28
C LYS A 92 -9.16 -6.49 7.47
N TYR A 93 -8.74 -7.74 7.52
CA TYR A 93 -9.58 -8.85 7.94
C TYR A 93 -9.06 -9.37 9.27
N ILE A 94 -9.86 -9.18 10.32
CA ILE A 94 -9.52 -9.65 11.65
C ILE A 94 -10.16 -11.05 11.82
N LEU A 95 -9.45 -11.98 12.43
CA LEU A 95 -9.96 -13.29 12.80
C LEU A 95 -9.39 -13.64 14.18
N LEU A 96 -10.21 -13.45 15.22
CA LEU A 96 -9.81 -13.64 16.62
C LEU A 96 -8.59 -12.78 16.99
N PHE A 97 -7.39 -13.35 16.91
CA PHE A 97 -6.12 -12.69 17.25
C PHE A 97 -5.21 -12.44 16.05
N ILE A 98 -5.63 -12.85 14.85
CA ILE A 98 -4.83 -12.69 13.63
C ILE A 98 -5.53 -11.69 12.72
N THR A 99 -4.80 -10.66 12.32
CA THR A 99 -5.23 -9.66 11.36
C THR A 99 -4.48 -9.84 10.06
N ILE A 100 -5.21 -10.13 8.99
CA ILE A 100 -4.68 -10.14 7.63
C ILE A 100 -4.89 -8.74 7.06
N ASN A 101 -3.78 -8.04 6.83
CA ASN A 101 -3.79 -6.74 6.18
C ASN A 101 -3.50 -6.94 4.69
N ARG A 102 -4.28 -6.27 3.84
CA ARG A 102 -4.09 -6.27 2.39
C ARG A 102 -3.90 -4.84 1.93
N LEU A 103 -2.69 -4.52 1.47
CA LEU A 103 -2.38 -3.24 0.86
C LEU A 103 -2.60 -3.35 -0.63
N HIS A 104 -3.32 -2.39 -1.17
CA HIS A 104 -3.47 -2.14 -2.58
C HIS A 104 -2.84 -0.80 -2.92
N ILE A 105 -2.16 -0.73 -4.05
CA ILE A 105 -1.59 0.49 -4.60
C ILE A 105 -1.97 0.56 -6.08
N ASN A 106 -2.48 1.70 -6.48
CA ASN A 106 -2.74 2.09 -7.86
C ASN A 106 -1.93 3.36 -8.15
N ALA A 107 -1.15 3.38 -9.22
CA ALA A 107 -0.31 4.52 -9.57
C ALA A 107 -0.13 4.61 -11.09
N GLU A 108 0.44 5.72 -11.55
CA GLU A 108 0.87 5.88 -12.93
C GLU A 108 2.39 5.73 -13.00
N ALA A 109 2.87 4.79 -13.82
CA ALA A 109 4.28 4.58 -14.04
C ALA A 109 4.80 5.58 -15.09
N ILE A 110 5.87 6.29 -14.76
CA ILE A 110 6.48 7.30 -15.63
C ILE A 110 7.95 6.98 -15.92
N LYS A 111 8.41 7.42 -17.08
CA LYS A 111 9.83 7.45 -17.45
C LYS A 111 10.29 8.88 -17.58
N PHE A 112 11.47 9.21 -17.07
CA PHE A 112 12.04 10.53 -17.30
C PHE A 112 12.52 10.63 -18.75
N GLU A 113 12.30 11.80 -19.34
CA GLU A 113 12.99 12.14 -20.57
C GLU A 113 14.40 12.57 -20.19
N ASP A 114 15.41 11.95 -20.79
CA ASP A 114 16.80 12.38 -20.63
C ASP A 114 16.90 13.85 -21.08
N GLN A 115 17.04 14.78 -20.13
CA GLN A 115 17.40 16.15 -20.48
C GLN A 115 18.85 16.14 -20.95
N PRO A 116 19.14 16.53 -22.21
CA PRO A 116 20.51 16.77 -22.60
C PRO A 116 20.97 18.05 -21.88
N ASN A 117 21.84 17.86 -20.89
CA ASN A 117 22.85 18.82 -20.45
C ASN A 117 22.37 20.02 -19.61
N ASP A 118 22.59 19.93 -18.29
CA ASP A 118 22.77 21.11 -17.43
C ASP A 118 23.89 20.88 -16.40
N GLN A 119 25.02 20.32 -16.86
CA GLN A 119 26.31 20.40 -16.18
C GLN A 119 27.26 21.32 -16.96
N SER A 120 26.85 22.58 -17.13
CA SER A 120 27.76 23.66 -17.50
C SER A 120 27.50 24.88 -16.62
N GLY A 121 28.40 25.11 -15.66
CA GLY A 121 28.63 26.46 -15.15
C GLY A 121 28.23 26.74 -13.70
N LYS A 122 29.09 26.33 -12.74
CA LYS A 122 29.48 27.25 -11.66
C LYS A 122 30.81 26.85 -11.00
N LYS A 123 31.92 27.03 -11.73
CA LYS A 123 33.19 27.39 -11.07
C LYS A 123 33.03 28.81 -10.52
N ARG A 124 32.86 28.96 -9.20
CA ARG A 124 33.08 30.26 -8.54
C ARG A 124 34.58 30.45 -8.37
N LYS A 125 35.08 31.55 -8.94
CA LYS A 125 36.37 32.17 -8.64
C LYS A 125 36.45 32.57 -7.18
#